data_AF-A0A6M0CEG5-F1
#
_entry.id   AF-A0A6M0CEG5-F1
#
_cell.length_a   1.000
_cell.length_b   1.000
_cell.length_c   1.000
_cell.angle_alpha   90.00
_cell.angle_beta   90.00
_cell.angle_gamma   90.00
#
_symmetry.space_group_name_H-M   'P 1'
#
loop_
_entity.id
_entity.type
_entity.pdbx_description
1 polymer ?
#
loop_
_entity_poly.entity_id
_entity_poly.type
_entity_poly.pdbx_seq_one_letter_code
_entity_poly.pdbx_strand_id
1 'polypeptide(L)'
;MKKIAYLECPTGIAGDMCLGALVHAGVPLEYLIEKLNLLGISQEYQLSTEKVHRNGLLATKFHVNLTSANPENGEPLTFDHHHHSHHSENDQSTEKHNHSHNRHLPEIEALIKKAGLPRRAEAWSLAVFHKLAEAEGAVHGIAPEKVHFHEVGATDAIVDIVGTCLGLDWLNIDQLYCSPLPTGGGTVR
;
A
#
# COMPACT_ATOMS: atom_id res chain seq x y z
N MET A 1 -31.11 1.56 0.41
CA MET A 1 -30.62 0.19 0.64
C MET A 1 -29.15 0.30 1.00
N LYS A 2 -28.65 -0.46 1.99
CA LYS A 2 -27.22 -0.47 2.31
C LYS A 2 -26.44 -1.19 1.20
N LYS A 3 -25.30 -0.66 0.79
CA LYS A 3 -24.39 -1.31 -0.16
C LYS A 3 -23.27 -2.02 0.60
N ILE A 4 -23.11 -3.31 0.34
CA ILE A 4 -22.15 -4.17 1.03
C ILE A 4 -21.06 -4.58 0.05
N ALA A 5 -19.80 -4.51 0.48
CA ALA A 5 -18.67 -5.16 -0.17
C ALA A 5 -18.25 -6.39 0.64
N TYR A 6 -17.95 -7.49 -0.05
CA TYR A 6 -17.43 -8.71 0.54
C TYR A 6 -16.15 -9.10 -0.20
N LEU A 7 -15.04 -9.21 0.53
CA LEU A 7 -13.76 -9.65 -0.01
C LEU A 7 -13.55 -11.14 0.31
N GLU A 8 -13.53 -11.97 -0.73
CA GLU A 8 -13.12 -13.37 -0.60
C GLU A 8 -11.60 -13.45 -0.68
N CYS A 9 -10.94 -13.70 0.46
CA CYS A 9 -9.49 -13.64 0.63
C CYS A 9 -8.90 -15.01 1.02
N PRO A 10 -9.11 -16.08 0.22
CA PRO A 10 -8.74 -17.44 0.61
C PRO A 10 -7.23 -17.62 0.79
N THR A 11 -6.43 -16.77 0.14
CA THR A 11 -4.96 -16.73 0.23
C THR A 11 -4.44 -15.39 0.74
N GLY A 12 -5.29 -14.60 1.41
CA GLY A 12 -5.02 -13.21 1.74
C GLY A 12 -5.29 -12.24 0.58
N ILE A 13 -4.97 -10.97 0.81
CA ILE A 13 -5.11 -9.88 -0.17
C ILE A 13 -4.01 -8.85 0.08
N ALA A 14 -3.23 -8.52 -0.94
CA ALA A 14 -2.28 -7.41 -0.90
C ALA A 14 -2.98 -6.10 -1.30
N GLY A 15 -2.37 -4.94 -0.99
CA GLY A 15 -2.99 -3.65 -1.27
C GLY A 15 -3.20 -3.39 -2.77
N ASP A 16 -2.22 -3.71 -3.61
CA ASP A 16 -2.33 -3.66 -5.06
C ASP A 16 -3.46 -4.57 -5.61
N MET A 17 -3.66 -5.75 -5.01
CA MET A 17 -4.77 -6.65 -5.35
C MET A 17 -6.13 -6.03 -4.97
N CYS A 18 -6.20 -5.36 -3.82
CA CYS A 18 -7.41 -4.67 -3.38
C CYS A 18 -7.75 -3.50 -4.32
N LEU A 19 -6.77 -2.67 -4.66
CA LEU A 19 -6.91 -1.57 -5.61
C LEU A 19 -7.30 -2.09 -7.01
N GLY A 20 -6.67 -3.18 -7.47
CA GLY A 20 -7.01 -3.84 -8.72
C GLY A 20 -8.47 -4.31 -8.76
N ALA A 21 -8.96 -4.89 -7.66
CA ALA A 21 -10.36 -5.31 -7.52
C ALA A 21 -11.32 -4.11 -7.53
N LEU A 22 -10.99 -3.02 -6.85
CA LEU A 22 -11.79 -1.79 -6.82
C LEU A 22 -11.87 -1.13 -8.21
N VAL A 23 -10.74 -1.03 -8.93
CA VAL A 23 -10.72 -0.53 -10.30
C VAL A 23 -11.52 -1.44 -11.21
N HIS A 24 -11.39 -2.77 -11.06
CA HIS A 24 -12.20 -3.73 -11.81
C HIS A 24 -13.71 -3.57 -11.54
N ALA A 25 -14.09 -3.22 -10.31
CA ALA A 25 -15.47 -2.98 -9.90
C ALA A 25 -16.05 -1.63 -10.38
N GLY A 26 -15.24 -0.78 -11.04
CA GLY A 26 -15.70 0.46 -11.65
C GLY A 26 -15.18 1.75 -11.00
N VAL A 27 -14.16 1.68 -10.14
CA VAL A 27 -13.42 2.88 -9.71
C VAL A 27 -12.48 3.33 -10.84
N PRO A 28 -12.58 4.56 -11.36
CA PRO A 28 -11.64 5.04 -12.38
C PRO A 28 -10.23 5.17 -11.83
N LEU A 29 -9.23 4.72 -12.59
CA LEU A 29 -7.82 4.89 -12.22
C LEU A 29 -7.46 6.38 -12.11
N GLU A 30 -7.98 7.19 -13.01
CA GLU A 30 -7.74 8.64 -13.07
C GLU A 30 -8.23 9.33 -11.81
N TYR A 31 -9.35 8.89 -11.24
CA TYR A 31 -9.86 9.39 -9.97
C TYR A 31 -8.88 9.07 -8.82
N LEU A 32 -8.35 7.84 -8.76
CA LEU A 32 -7.38 7.46 -7.75
C LEU A 32 -6.09 8.28 -7.88
N ILE A 33 -5.57 8.45 -9.10
CA ILE A 33 -4.39 9.28 -9.38
C ILE A 33 -4.63 10.73 -8.93
N GLU A 34 -5.76 11.33 -9.33
CA GLU A 34 -6.09 12.71 -8.97
C GLU A 34 -6.11 12.90 -7.45
N LYS A 35 -6.79 12.02 -6.72
CA LYS A 35 -6.95 12.16 -5.26
C LYS A 35 -5.69 11.81 -4.48
N LEU A 36 -4.95 10.77 -4.88
CA LEU A 36 -3.71 10.41 -4.20
C LEU A 36 -2.60 11.44 -4.43
N ASN A 37 -2.60 12.15 -5.57
CA ASN A 37 -1.66 13.24 -5.81
C ASN A 37 -1.83 14.41 -4.82
N LEU A 38 -3.04 14.59 -4.26
CA LEU A 38 -3.30 15.64 -3.27
C LEU A 38 -2.59 15.38 -1.93
N LEU A 39 -2.07 14.18 -1.70
CA LEU A 39 -1.27 13.86 -0.51
C LEU A 39 0.11 14.54 -0.52
N GLY A 40 0.56 15.15 -1.63
CA GLY A 40 1.86 15.82 -1.71
C GLY A 40 3.06 14.88 -1.87
N ILE A 41 2.80 13.63 -2.26
CA ILE A 41 3.81 12.57 -2.45
C ILE A 41 3.79 12.01 -3.89
N SER A 42 3.19 12.75 -4.84
CA SER A 42 3.02 12.30 -6.24
C SER A 42 4.33 12.03 -6.98
N GLN A 43 5.44 12.61 -6.52
CA GLN A 43 6.78 12.40 -7.06
C GLN A 43 7.41 11.06 -6.70
N GLU A 44 6.79 10.30 -5.78
CA GLU A 44 7.37 9.07 -5.20
C GLU A 44 6.80 7.79 -5.79
N TYR A 45 5.77 7.89 -6.63
CA TYR A 45 5.18 6.75 -7.28
C TYR A 45 4.54 7.09 -8.63
N GLN A 46 4.31 6.05 -9.42
CA GLN A 46 3.47 6.10 -10.61
C GLN A 46 2.47 4.94 -10.58
N LEU A 47 1.20 5.25 -10.84
CA LEU A 47 0.11 4.28 -10.85
C LEU A 47 -0.24 3.90 -12.28
N SER A 48 -0.46 2.61 -12.50
CA SER A 48 -0.99 2.10 -13.77
C SER A 48 -1.81 0.84 -13.54
N THR A 49 -2.63 0.49 -14.54
CA THR A 49 -3.38 -0.76 -14.53
C THR A 49 -3.28 -1.45 -15.87
N GLU A 50 -3.30 -2.77 -15.85
CA GLU A 50 -3.41 -3.60 -17.05
C GLU A 50 -4.36 -4.77 -16.82
N LYS A 51 -4.91 -5.32 -17.91
CA LYS A 51 -5.64 -6.59 -17.84
C LYS A 51 -4.64 -7.72 -17.93
N VAL A 52 -4.70 -8.64 -16.96
CA VAL A 52 -3.84 -9.82 -16.93
C VAL A 52 -4.67 -11.10 -17.00
N HIS A 53 -4.14 -12.11 -17.67
CA HIS A 53 -4.70 -13.46 -17.68
C HIS A 53 -3.68 -14.40 -17.02
N ARG A 54 -4.03 -14.96 -15.86
CA ARG A 54 -3.17 -15.90 -15.11
C ARG A 54 -3.94 -17.15 -14.77
N ASN A 55 -3.43 -18.32 -15.15
CA ASN A 55 -4.04 -19.62 -14.85
C ASN A 55 -5.54 -19.70 -15.19
N GLY A 56 -5.96 -19.12 -16.32
CA GLY A 56 -7.37 -19.11 -16.73
C GLY A 56 -8.19 -17.94 -16.17
N LEU A 57 -7.69 -17.15 -15.22
CA LEU A 57 -8.40 -16.04 -14.60
C LEU A 57 -8.02 -14.69 -15.21
N LEU A 58 -9.03 -13.94 -15.66
CA LEU A 58 -8.88 -12.55 -16.09
C LEU A 58 -9.00 -11.63 -14.88
N ALA A 59 -8.02 -10.74 -14.69
CA ALA A 59 -8.02 -9.77 -13.59
C ALA A 59 -7.54 -8.39 -14.07
N THR A 60 -7.80 -7.37 -13.26
CA THR A 60 -7.11 -6.08 -13.37
C THR A 60 -5.91 -6.13 -12.43
N LYS A 61 -4.70 -5.99 -12.96
CA LYS A 61 -3.50 -5.78 -12.14
C LYS A 61 -3.32 -4.28 -11.93
N PHE A 62 -3.21 -3.87 -10.68
CA PHE A 62 -2.84 -2.51 -10.30
C PHE A 62 -1.34 -2.48 -10.00
N HIS A 63 -0.64 -1.46 -10.45
CA HIS A 63 0.79 -1.29 -10.22
C HIS A 63 1.03 -0.01 -9.45
N VAL A 64 1.78 -0.12 -8.37
CA VAL A 64 2.38 1.01 -7.64
C VAL A 64 3.89 0.96 -7.91
N ASN A 65 4.34 1.73 -8.89
CA ASN A 65 5.76 1.78 -9.23
C ASN A 65 6.41 2.91 -8.44
N LEU A 66 7.22 2.58 -7.44
CA LEU A 66 7.94 3.58 -6.66
C LEU A 66 9.02 4.25 -7.52
N THR A 67 9.05 5.58 -7.53
CA THR A 67 10.10 6.35 -8.19
C THR A 67 11.24 6.55 -7.20
N SER A 68 12.41 5.99 -7.51
CA SER A 68 13.64 6.28 -6.80
C SER A 68 13.99 7.75 -7.03
N ALA A 69 13.66 8.63 -6.10
CA ALA A 69 14.27 9.93 -6.06
C ALA A 69 15.77 9.72 -5.75
N ASN A 70 16.62 9.77 -6.77
CA ASN A 70 18.02 10.10 -6.57
C ASN A 70 18.12 11.63 -6.69
N PRO A 71 18.22 12.40 -5.59
CA PRO A 71 18.21 13.85 -5.70
C PRO A 71 19.45 14.42 -6.39
N GLU A 72 20.46 13.61 -6.73
CA GLU A 72 21.76 14.15 -7.14
C GLU A 72 22.22 13.90 -8.57
N ASN A 73 21.81 12.86 -9.32
CA ASN A 73 22.33 12.66 -10.68
C ASN A 73 21.33 11.92 -11.57
N GLY A 74 20.57 12.64 -12.40
CA GLY A 74 19.46 12.16 -13.23
C GLY A 74 19.78 11.09 -14.29
N GLU A 75 20.30 9.94 -13.89
CA GLU A 75 20.51 8.76 -14.73
C GLU A 75 19.52 7.63 -14.36
N PRO A 76 18.89 6.96 -15.34
CA PRO A 76 17.97 5.86 -15.07
C PRO A 76 18.74 4.60 -14.66
N LEU A 77 18.43 4.05 -13.48
CA LEU A 77 18.92 2.75 -13.06
C LEU A 77 18.15 1.66 -13.81
N THR A 78 18.86 0.86 -14.59
CA THR A 78 18.34 -0.38 -15.20
C THR A 78 18.04 -1.38 -14.09
N PHE A 79 16.77 -1.81 -13.97
CA PHE A 79 16.37 -2.89 -13.09
C PHE A 79 16.82 -4.23 -13.70
N ASP A 80 17.83 -4.87 -13.11
CA ASP A 80 18.17 -6.25 -13.47
C ASP A 80 17.40 -7.20 -12.53
N HIS A 81 16.56 -8.05 -13.11
CA HIS A 81 15.76 -9.03 -12.40
C HIS A 81 16.67 -10.16 -11.89
N HIS A 82 16.91 -10.22 -10.57
CA HIS A 82 17.70 -11.30 -9.98
C HIS A 82 16.98 -12.66 -10.06
N HIS A 83 17.40 -13.44 -11.06
CA HIS A 83 17.31 -14.90 -11.07
C HIS A 83 18.25 -15.46 -9.99
N HIS A 84 17.73 -16.24 -9.05
CA HIS A 84 18.56 -16.99 -8.11
C HIS A 84 19.33 -18.10 -8.83
N SER A 85 20.65 -17.94 -8.98
CA SER A 85 21.55 -19.07 -9.12
C SER A 85 22.63 -18.99 -8.02
N HIS A 86 22.82 -20.13 -7.36
CA HIS A 86 23.89 -20.33 -6.39
C HIS A 86 25.25 -20.21 -7.07
N HIS A 87 26.22 -19.51 -6.48
CA HIS A 87 27.58 -20.01 -6.27
C HIS A 87 28.41 -19.09 -5.36
N SER A 88 29.51 -19.66 -4.87
CA SER A 88 30.27 -19.37 -3.65
C SER A 88 30.99 -18.04 -3.55
N GLU A 89 31.07 -17.60 -2.29
CA GLU A 89 32.20 -17.05 -1.55
C GLU A 89 32.99 -15.84 -2.08
N ASN A 90 33.13 -14.91 -1.14
CA ASN A 90 34.04 -13.78 -1.09
C ASN A 90 33.53 -12.49 -1.74
N ASP A 91 32.77 -11.67 -0.98
CA ASP A 91 32.83 -10.22 -1.21
C ASP A 91 32.41 -9.38 0.00
N GLN A 92 33.15 -8.29 0.22
CA GLN A 92 32.78 -7.19 1.12
C GLN A 92 31.65 -6.40 0.47
N SER A 93 30.42 -6.92 0.55
CA SER A 93 29.23 -6.24 0.07
C SER A 93 28.75 -5.24 1.12
N THR A 94 28.87 -3.96 0.76
CA THR A 94 28.15 -2.87 1.40
C THR A 94 26.67 -3.06 1.08
N GLU A 95 25.92 -3.59 2.06
CA GLU A 95 24.45 -3.64 2.09
C GLU A 95 23.88 -2.23 1.85
N LYS A 96 23.57 -1.91 0.58
CA LYS A 96 22.82 -0.70 0.23
C LYS A 96 21.36 -0.96 0.52
N HIS A 97 20.96 -0.68 1.75
CA HIS A 97 19.57 -0.72 2.17
C HIS A 97 18.71 0.21 1.31
N ASN A 98 17.59 -0.33 0.84
CA ASN A 98 16.53 0.35 0.11
C ASN A 98 16.03 1.54 0.97
N HIS A 99 16.28 2.78 0.56
CA HIS A 99 15.83 3.96 1.31
C HIS A 99 14.35 4.23 1.05
N SER A 100 13.48 3.46 1.71
CA SER A 100 12.09 3.87 1.93
C SER A 100 12.07 5.09 2.85
N HIS A 101 11.40 6.17 2.44
CA HIS A 101 11.12 7.30 3.32
C HIS A 101 10.08 6.87 4.37
N ASN A 102 10.55 6.30 5.48
CA ASN A 102 9.69 5.85 6.56
C ASN A 102 9.12 7.05 7.33
N ARG A 103 7.81 7.22 7.26
CA ARG A 103 7.07 8.31 7.93
C ARG A 103 6.50 7.89 9.27
N HIS A 104 6.43 8.83 10.21
CA HIS A 104 5.71 8.64 11.48
C HIS A 104 4.22 8.88 11.33
N LEU A 105 3.43 8.33 12.26
CA LEU A 105 1.99 8.53 12.29
C LEU A 105 1.59 10.02 12.20
N PRO A 106 2.19 10.97 12.96
CA PRO A 106 1.80 12.38 12.88
C PRO A 106 2.03 13.00 11.50
N GLU A 107 3.05 12.55 10.78
CA GLU A 107 3.34 13.00 9.42
C GLU A 107 2.28 12.50 8.45
N ILE A 108 1.96 11.21 8.51
CA ILE A 108 0.92 10.59 7.67
C ILE A 108 -0.44 11.25 7.91
N GLU A 109 -0.80 11.49 9.17
CA GLU A 109 -2.01 12.22 9.51
C GLU A 109 -2.04 13.62 8.90
N ALA A 110 -0.92 14.33 8.96
CA ALA A 110 -0.82 15.68 8.41
C ALA A 110 -0.96 15.68 6.88
N LEU A 111 -0.42 14.66 6.19
CA LEU A 111 -0.62 14.48 4.74
C LEU A 111 -2.10 14.29 4.42
N ILE A 112 -2.76 13.34 5.11
CA ILE A 112 -4.17 13.00 4.88
C ILE A 112 -5.09 14.20 5.16
N LYS A 113 -4.92 14.88 6.31
CA LYS A 113 -5.75 16.03 6.71
C LYS A 113 -5.59 17.25 5.81
N LYS A 114 -4.44 17.42 5.16
CA LYS A 114 -4.17 18.55 4.24
C LYS A 114 -4.64 18.27 2.80
N ALA A 115 -4.79 17.01 2.42
CA ALA A 115 -5.08 16.61 1.05
C ALA A 115 -6.51 16.95 0.58
N GLY A 116 -7.43 17.28 1.49
CA GLY A 116 -8.81 17.62 1.12
C GLY A 116 -9.55 16.45 0.46
N LEU A 117 -9.33 15.24 0.97
CA LEU A 117 -9.96 14.02 0.48
C LEU A 117 -11.48 14.01 0.81
N PRO A 118 -12.28 13.17 0.14
CA PRO A 118 -13.66 12.93 0.56
C PRO A 118 -13.73 12.55 2.04
N ARG A 119 -14.70 13.13 2.76
CA ARG A 119 -14.79 13.03 4.23
C ARG A 119 -14.74 11.59 4.76
N ARG A 120 -15.39 10.65 4.08
CA ARG A 120 -15.39 9.23 4.48
C ARG A 120 -14.02 8.59 4.25
N ALA A 121 -13.41 8.84 3.08
CA ALA A 121 -12.09 8.33 2.76
C ALA A 121 -11.02 8.85 3.72
N GLU A 122 -11.06 10.15 4.06
CA GLU A 122 -10.17 10.74 5.07
C GLU A 122 -10.34 10.06 6.44
N ALA A 123 -11.58 9.99 6.93
CA ALA A 123 -11.89 9.41 8.24
C ALA A 123 -11.48 7.93 8.33
N TRP A 124 -11.73 7.14 7.28
CA TRP A 124 -11.33 5.74 7.22
C TRP A 124 -9.81 5.58 7.15
N SER A 125 -9.12 6.38 6.34
CA SER A 125 -7.66 6.32 6.22
C SER A 125 -6.99 6.59 7.57
N LEU A 126 -7.42 7.65 8.28
CA LEU A 126 -6.91 7.97 9.62
C LEU A 126 -7.19 6.84 10.61
N ALA A 127 -8.40 6.28 10.61
CA ALA A 127 -8.76 5.17 11.50
C ALA A 127 -7.92 3.91 11.25
N VAL A 128 -7.59 3.60 9.99
CA VAL A 128 -6.72 2.48 9.64
C VAL A 128 -5.31 2.72 10.18
N PHE A 129 -4.70 3.88 9.91
CA PHE A 129 -3.36 4.19 10.41
C PHE A 129 -3.27 4.24 11.94
N HIS A 130 -4.29 4.76 12.62
CA HIS A 130 -4.38 4.69 14.09
C HIS A 130 -4.40 3.25 14.58
N LYS A 131 -5.21 2.38 13.95
CA LYS A 131 -5.28 0.97 14.34
C LYS A 131 -3.96 0.24 14.12
N LEU A 132 -3.24 0.55 13.05
CA LEU A 132 -1.91 0.01 12.78
C LEU A 132 -0.88 0.50 13.81
N ALA A 133 -0.90 1.79 14.15
CA ALA A 133 -0.02 2.33 15.19
C ALA A 133 -0.29 1.71 16.57
N GLU A 134 -1.56 1.48 16.94
CA GLU A 134 -1.90 0.76 18.17
C GLU A 134 -1.29 -0.66 18.18
N ALA A 135 -1.41 -1.37 17.05
CA ALA A 135 -0.89 -2.73 16.93
C ALA A 135 0.64 -2.76 17.01
N GLU A 136 1.33 -1.90 16.26
CA GLU A 136 2.79 -1.81 16.29
C GLU A 136 3.31 -1.33 17.66
N GLY A 137 2.66 -0.33 18.26
CA GLY A 137 3.00 0.14 19.60
C GLY A 137 2.90 -0.97 20.65
N ALA A 138 1.88 -1.83 20.55
CA ALA A 138 1.74 -3.00 21.42
C ALA A 138 2.86 -4.03 21.24
N VAL A 139 3.29 -4.28 20.00
CA VAL A 139 4.40 -5.22 19.71
C VAL A 139 5.74 -4.68 20.20
N HIS A 140 5.96 -3.36 20.06
CA HIS A 140 7.24 -2.71 20.40
C HIS A 140 7.29 -2.11 21.81
N GLY A 141 6.19 -2.12 22.56
CA GLY A 141 6.12 -1.58 23.92
C GLY A 141 6.24 -0.04 23.99
N ILE A 142 5.81 0.65 22.93
CA ILE A 142 5.86 2.12 22.82
C ILE A 142 4.45 2.70 22.62
N ALA A 143 4.28 3.98 22.98
CA ALA A 143 3.03 4.68 22.73
C ALA A 143 2.77 4.84 21.22
N PRO A 144 1.51 4.75 20.73
CA PRO A 144 1.19 4.81 19.30
C PRO A 144 1.74 6.04 18.58
N GLU A 145 1.82 7.19 19.27
CA GLU A 145 2.30 8.45 18.71
C GLU A 145 3.82 8.45 18.47
N LYS A 146 4.54 7.50 19.08
CA LYS A 146 5.99 7.31 18.93
C LYS A 146 6.32 6.16 17.98
N VAL A 147 5.34 5.56 17.32
CA VAL A 147 5.57 4.43 16.41
C VAL A 147 6.32 4.91 15.16
N HIS A 148 7.45 4.25 14.92
CA HIS A 148 8.18 4.32 13.67
C HIS A 148 7.68 3.18 12.79
N PHE A 149 6.83 3.49 11.81
CA PHE A 149 6.37 2.48 10.86
C PHE A 149 7.55 2.06 9.98
N HIS A 150 8.04 0.84 10.18
CA HIS A 150 9.16 0.30 9.41
C HIS A 150 8.73 -0.20 8.02
N GLU A 151 7.48 -0.66 7.92
CA GLU A 151 6.88 -1.20 6.68
C GLU A 151 5.63 -0.40 6.26
N VAL A 152 4.81 0.00 7.22
CA VAL A 152 3.50 0.66 6.98
C VAL A 152 3.63 2.16 6.63
N GLY A 153 4.79 2.77 6.87
CA GLY A 153 5.06 4.19 6.64
C GLY A 153 5.60 4.49 5.24
N ALA A 154 5.82 3.43 4.45
CA ALA A 154 6.30 3.50 3.09
C ALA A 154 5.21 4.02 2.14
N THR A 155 5.65 4.55 1.00
CA THR A 155 4.80 5.22 0.02
C THR A 155 3.77 4.28 -0.59
N ASP A 156 4.12 3.02 -0.84
CA ASP A 156 3.21 1.97 -1.31
C ASP A 156 2.10 1.68 -0.30
N ALA A 157 2.43 1.53 0.98
CA ALA A 157 1.44 1.31 2.04
C ALA A 157 0.44 2.50 2.16
N ILE A 158 0.92 3.73 2.01
CA ILE A 158 0.05 4.92 1.99
C ILE A 158 -0.89 4.90 0.78
N VAL A 159 -0.36 4.62 -0.41
CA VAL A 159 -1.16 4.49 -1.64
C VAL A 159 -2.22 3.41 -1.50
N ASP A 160 -1.85 2.25 -0.94
CA ASP A 160 -2.74 1.10 -0.76
C ASP A 160 -3.89 1.42 0.20
N ILE A 161 -3.59 1.96 1.38
CA ILE A 161 -4.60 2.26 2.41
C ILE A 161 -5.52 3.40 1.95
N VAL A 162 -4.93 4.53 1.52
CA VAL A 162 -5.72 5.70 1.14
C VAL A 162 -6.49 5.44 -0.16
N GLY A 163 -5.86 4.79 -1.14
CA GLY A 163 -6.49 4.42 -2.40
C GLY A 163 -7.66 3.46 -2.19
N THR A 164 -7.53 2.50 -1.26
CA THR A 164 -8.63 1.59 -0.90
C THR A 164 -9.79 2.37 -0.28
N CYS A 165 -9.51 3.28 0.66
CA CYS A 165 -10.54 4.11 1.28
C CYS A 165 -11.26 5.01 0.26
N LEU A 166 -10.53 5.57 -0.71
CA LEU A 166 -11.09 6.33 -1.83
C LEU A 166 -11.97 5.48 -2.73
N GLY A 167 -11.54 4.27 -3.09
CA GLY A 167 -12.33 3.38 -3.93
C GLY A 167 -13.61 2.90 -3.24
N LEU A 168 -13.55 2.61 -1.94
CA LEU A 168 -14.73 2.25 -1.15
C LEU A 168 -15.73 3.42 -1.03
N ASP A 169 -15.24 4.64 -0.88
CA ASP A 169 -16.06 5.86 -0.88
C ASP A 169 -16.71 6.11 -2.25
N TRP A 170 -15.92 6.01 -3.33
CA TRP A 170 -16.40 6.15 -4.71
C TRP A 170 -17.53 5.16 -5.03
N LEU A 171 -17.36 3.90 -4.64
CA LEU A 171 -18.38 2.87 -4.83
C LEU A 171 -19.55 3.04 -3.85
N ASN A 172 -19.50 3.97 -2.91
CA ASN A 172 -20.48 4.22 -1.87
C ASN A 172 -20.78 2.97 -1.03
N ILE A 173 -19.73 2.28 -0.56
CA ILE A 173 -19.85 1.07 0.26
C ILE A 173 -20.16 1.43 1.71
N ASP A 174 -21.25 0.92 2.27
CA ASP A 174 -21.64 1.17 3.67
C ASP A 174 -21.01 0.18 4.64
N GLN A 175 -20.76 -1.05 4.19
CA GLN A 175 -20.22 -2.13 5.02
C GLN A 175 -19.24 -2.98 4.23
N LEU A 176 -18.10 -3.27 4.85
CA LEU A 176 -17.05 -4.12 4.30
C LEU A 176 -16.89 -5.37 5.17
N TYR A 177 -16.95 -6.53 4.54
CA TYR A 177 -16.68 -7.81 5.16
C TYR A 177 -15.57 -8.53 4.39
N CYS A 178 -14.87 -9.44 5.04
CA CYS A 178 -13.97 -10.38 4.38
C CYS A 178 -14.18 -11.80 4.89
N SER A 179 -13.78 -12.78 4.08
CA SER A 179 -13.64 -14.16 4.55
C SER A 179 -12.58 -14.24 5.66
N PRO A 180 -12.58 -15.30 6.49
CA PRO A 180 -11.49 -15.55 7.43
C PRO A 180 -10.12 -15.49 6.75
N LEU A 181 -9.17 -14.76 7.35
CA LEU A 181 -7.82 -14.66 6.81
C LEU A 181 -7.03 -15.94 7.16
N PRO A 182 -6.26 -16.50 6.23
CA PRO A 182 -5.40 -17.64 6.53
C PRO A 182 -4.24 -17.18 7.41
N THR A 183 -4.37 -17.32 8.72
CA THR A 183 -3.24 -17.17 9.64
C THR A 183 -2.34 -18.40 9.45
N GLY A 184 -1.22 -18.24 8.75
CA GLY A 184 -0.23 -19.29 8.62
C GLY A 184 0.17 -19.87 9.98
N GLY A 185 0.50 -21.16 10.03
CA GLY A 185 0.99 -21.83 11.22
C GLY A 185 2.48 -22.11 11.11
N GLY A 186 3.21 -21.99 12.22
CA GLY A 186 4.63 -22.30 12.30
C GLY A 186 5.03 -22.66 13.73
N THR A 187 6.18 -23.30 13.89
CA THR A 187 6.77 -23.57 15.21
C THR A 187 8.14 -22.92 15.24
N VAL A 188 8.41 -22.08 16.25
CA VAL A 188 9.77 -21.60 16.51
C VAL A 188 10.51 -22.72 17.24
N ARG A 189 11.64 -23.17 16.69
CA ARG A 189 12.53 -24.16 17.32
C ARG A 189 13.86 -23.50 17.64
#